data_AF-A0A531JGW5-F1
#
_entry.id   AF-A0A531JGW5-F1
#
_cell.length_a   1.000
_cell.length_b   1.000
_cell.length_c   1.000
_cell.angle_alpha   90.00
_cell.angle_beta   90.00
_cell.angle_gamma   90.00
#
_symmetry.space_group_name_H-M   'P 1'
#
loop_
_entity.id
_entity.type
_entity.pdbx_description
1 polymer ?
#
loop_
_entity_poly.entity_id
_entity_poly.type
_entity_poly.pdbx_seq_one_letter_code
_entity_poly.pdbx_strand_id
1 'polypeptide(L)'
;AIILDNEVISAPQIREPILGGTGQISGSFTVESANDLAVLLRAGALPADLTIVEERTVGPSLGSDSIAAGQFASIIAGVLVVGFMLFAYGRLGLIANIALLANVALIIA
;
A
#
# COMPACT_ATOMS: atom_id res chain seq x y z
N ALA A 1 -14.45 -28.86 -15.90
CA ALA A 1 -14.50 -28.04 -14.68
C ALA A 1 -13.08 -27.60 -14.38
N ILE A 2 -12.87 -26.31 -14.08
CA ILE A 2 -11.60 -25.76 -13.65
C ILE A 2 -11.53 -26.00 -12.13
N ILE A 3 -10.52 -26.76 -11.72
CA ILE A 3 -10.29 -27.14 -10.33
C ILE A 3 -9.03 -26.40 -9.88
N LEU A 4 -9.14 -25.62 -8.83
CA LEU A 4 -8.01 -24.99 -8.15
C LEU A 4 -8.06 -25.46 -6.70
N ASP A 5 -6.96 -26.05 -6.20
CA ASP A 5 -6.86 -26.56 -4.83
C ASP A 5 -8.00 -27.51 -4.41
N ASN A 6 -8.41 -28.40 -5.33
CA ASN A 6 -9.54 -29.33 -5.17
C ASN A 6 -10.94 -28.70 -5.10
N GLU A 7 -11.09 -27.40 -5.30
CA GLU A 7 -12.38 -26.70 -5.38
C GLU A 7 -12.75 -26.36 -6.84
N VAL A 8 -14.04 -26.53 -7.18
CA VAL A 8 -14.55 -26.24 -8.52
C VAL A 8 -14.84 -24.75 -8.64
N ILE A 9 -13.87 -23.97 -9.12
CA ILE A 9 -13.98 -22.51 -9.29
C ILE A 9 -14.94 -22.15 -10.43
N SER A 10 -14.92 -22.90 -11.54
CA SER A 10 -15.82 -22.64 -12.66
C SER A 10 -15.96 -23.85 -13.59
N ALA A 11 -17.17 -24.08 -14.12
CA ALA A 11 -17.41 -25.02 -15.21
C ALA A 11 -17.82 -24.25 -16.48
N PRO A 12 -16.89 -23.57 -17.16
CA PRO A 12 -17.22 -22.84 -18.38
C PRO A 12 -17.57 -23.83 -19.51
N GLN A 13 -18.56 -23.49 -20.32
CA GLN A 13 -18.86 -24.24 -21.53
C GLN A 13 -17.92 -23.80 -22.65
N ILE A 14 -17.19 -24.75 -23.22
CA ILE A 14 -16.31 -24.52 -24.38
C ILE A 14 -17.21 -24.32 -25.59
N ARG A 15 -17.29 -23.08 -26.09
CA ARG A 15 -18.14 -22.73 -27.26
C ARG A 15 -17.42 -22.86 -28.60
N GLU A 16 -16.10 -22.75 -28.62
CA GLU A 16 -15.29 -22.80 -29.83
C GLU A 16 -14.03 -23.66 -29.61
N PRO A 17 -13.55 -24.41 -30.61
CA PRO A 17 -12.32 -25.19 -30.50
C PRO A 17 -11.09 -24.28 -30.32
N ILE A 18 -10.29 -24.53 -29.30
CA ILE A 18 -9.06 -23.77 -29.01
C ILE A 18 -7.94 -24.25 -29.94
N LEU A 19 -7.82 -23.62 -31.11
CA LEU A 19 -6.84 -24.00 -32.15
C LEU A 19 -5.64 -23.04 -32.23
N GLY A 20 -5.71 -21.86 -31.59
CA GLY A 20 -4.73 -20.77 -31.71
C GLY A 20 -3.88 -20.49 -30.46
N GLY A 21 -3.91 -21.36 -29.45
CA GLY A 21 -3.18 -21.15 -28.19
C GLY A 21 -3.79 -20.10 -27.25
N THR A 22 -4.92 -19.49 -27.61
CA THR A 22 -5.70 -18.58 -26.77
C THR A 22 -7.07 -19.17 -26.46
N GLY A 23 -7.43 -19.22 -25.17
CA GLY A 23 -8.74 -19.68 -24.72
C GLY A 23 -9.51 -18.54 -24.05
N GLN A 24 -10.81 -18.44 -24.31
CA GLN A 24 -11.70 -17.50 -23.63
C GLN A 24 -12.52 -18.24 -22.58
N ILE A 25 -12.51 -17.74 -21.35
CA ILE A 25 -13.34 -18.24 -20.25
C ILE A 25 -14.58 -17.36 -20.17
N SER A 26 -15.76 -17.95 -20.35
CA SER A 26 -17.05 -17.25 -20.35
C SER A 26 -18.00 -17.85 -19.33
N GLY A 27 -18.63 -17.01 -18.51
CA GLY A 27 -19.52 -17.39 -17.40
C GLY A 27 -20.20 -16.17 -16.76
N SER A 28 -20.89 -16.35 -15.63
CA SER A 28 -21.54 -15.26 -14.87
C SER A 28 -20.57 -14.58 -13.89
N PHE A 29 -19.56 -13.89 -14.41
CA PHE A 29 -18.57 -13.17 -13.59
C PHE A 29 -18.94 -11.69 -13.42
N THR A 30 -18.68 -11.14 -12.23
CA THR A 30 -18.59 -9.69 -12.04
C THR A 30 -17.19 -9.20 -12.44
N VAL A 31 -17.04 -7.91 -12.74
CA VAL A 31 -15.75 -7.31 -13.15
C VAL A 31 -14.65 -7.59 -12.12
N GLU A 32 -14.98 -7.52 -10.83
CA GLU A 32 -14.07 -7.78 -9.72
C GLU A 32 -13.63 -9.25 -9.69
N SER A 33 -14.58 -10.19 -9.72
CA SER A 33 -14.28 -11.64 -9.72
C SER A 33 -13.46 -12.09 -10.95
N ALA A 34 -13.69 -11.48 -12.11
CA ALA A 34 -12.92 -11.75 -13.32
C ALA A 34 -11.48 -11.24 -13.21
N ASN A 35 -11.26 -10.13 -12.50
CA ASN A 35 -9.92 -9.59 -12.26
C ASN A 35 -9.13 -10.51 -11.32
N ASP A 36 -9.74 -10.91 -10.21
CA ASP A 36 -9.13 -11.80 -9.22
C ASP A 36 -8.76 -13.15 -9.84
N LEU A 37 -9.67 -13.75 -10.60
CA LEU A 37 -9.37 -15.00 -11.32
C LEU A 37 -8.23 -14.81 -12.33
N ALA A 38 -8.19 -13.68 -13.04
CA ALA A 38 -7.11 -13.38 -13.97
C ALA A 38 -5.77 -13.12 -13.26
N VAL A 39 -5.77 -12.63 -12.02
CA VAL A 39 -4.58 -12.46 -11.18
C VAL A 39 -4.10 -13.83 -10.70
N LEU A 40 -4.99 -14.68 -10.17
CA LEU A 40 -4.65 -16.02 -9.70
C LEU A 40 -4.11 -16.91 -10.83
N LEU A 41 -4.74 -16.89 -12.01
CA LEU A 41 -4.25 -17.64 -13.18
C LEU A 41 -2.91 -17.12 -13.71
N ARG A 42 -2.62 -15.81 -13.58
CA ARG A 42 -1.32 -15.22 -13.94
C ARG A 42 -0.22 -15.52 -12.92
N ALA A 43 -0.57 -15.58 -11.64
CA ALA A 43 0.36 -15.97 -10.58
C ALA A 43 0.80 -17.43 -10.72
N GLY A 44 -0.02 -18.27 -11.36
CA GLY A 44 0.24 -19.69 -11.57
C GLY A 44 0.12 -20.49 -10.29
N ALA A 45 0.26 -21.81 -10.39
CA ALA A 45 0.29 -22.67 -9.20
C ALA A 45 1.58 -22.38 -8.43
N LEU A 46 1.47 -22.00 -7.15
CA LEU A 46 2.63 -21.78 -6.31
C LEU A 46 3.39 -23.12 -6.16
N PRO A 47 4.66 -23.21 -6.60
CA PRO A 47 5.39 -24.49 -6.72
C PRO A 47 5.85 -25.08 -5.38
N ALA A 48 5.55 -24.42 -4.26
CA ALA A 48 5.94 -24.84 -2.93
C ALA A 48 4.89 -24.39 -1.89
N ASP A 49 4.67 -25.22 -0.88
CA ASP A 49 3.81 -24.87 0.25
C ASP A 49 4.36 -23.64 0.98
N LEU A 50 3.65 -22.52 0.86
CA LEU A 50 3.93 -21.31 1.62
C LEU A 50 3.62 -21.59 3.09
N THR A 51 4.66 -21.80 3.89
CA THR A 51 4.56 -21.78 5.35
C THR A 51 4.72 -20.34 5.80
N ILE A 52 3.65 -19.75 6.33
CA ILE A 52 3.68 -18.42 6.94
C ILE A 52 4.48 -18.54 8.24
N VAL A 53 5.76 -18.14 8.22
CA VAL A 53 6.66 -18.25 9.38
C VAL A 53 6.35 -17.17 10.42
N GLU A 54 5.95 -15.98 9.99
CA GLU A 54 5.56 -14.89 10.88
C GLU A 54 4.73 -13.86 10.11
N GLU A 55 3.46 -13.69 10.49
CA GLU A 55 2.63 -12.59 10.02
C GLU A 55 2.56 -11.56 11.14
N ARG A 56 3.14 -10.37 10.91
CA ARG A 56 2.97 -9.24 11.82
C ARG A 56 1.89 -8.32 11.31
N THR A 57 0.65 -8.65 11.66
CA THR A 57 -0.47 -7.74 11.48
C THR A 57 -0.41 -6.67 12.56
N VAL A 58 0.09 -5.49 12.20
CA VAL A 58 0.03 -4.31 13.08
C VAL A 58 -1.42 -3.84 13.18
N GLY A 59 -1.98 -3.93 14.39
CA GLY A 59 -3.33 -3.46 14.66
C GLY A 59 -3.44 -1.94 14.46
N PRO A 60 -4.60 -1.42 14.00
CA PRO A 60 -4.82 0.01 13.80
C PRO A 60 -4.51 0.88 15.03
N SER A 61 -4.64 0.31 16.24
CA SER A 61 -4.35 0.97 17.51
C SER A 61 -2.86 1.30 17.71
N LEU A 62 -1.95 0.41 17.31
CA LEU A 62 -0.50 0.67 17.37
C LEU A 62 -0.10 1.79 16.38
N GLY A 63 -0.80 1.85 15.24
CA GLY A 63 -0.66 2.93 14.28
C GLY A 63 -1.17 4.26 14.85
N SER A 64 -2.36 4.28 15.45
CA SER A 64 -2.95 5.51 16.00
C SER A 64 -2.11 6.11 17.14
N ASP A 65 -1.56 5.26 18.01
CA ASP A 65 -0.74 5.73 19.12
C ASP A 65 0.60 6.30 18.62
N SER A 66 1.22 5.63 17.63
CA SER A 66 2.43 6.12 16.98
C SER A 66 2.21 7.45 16.24
N ILE A 67 1.05 7.64 15.61
CA ILE A 67 0.68 8.89 14.93
C ILE A 67 0.50 10.01 15.97
N ALA A 68 -0.22 9.76 17.07
CA ALA A 68 -0.44 10.74 18.12
C ALA A 68 0.89 11.18 18.78
N ALA A 69 1.73 10.20 19.13
CA ALA A 69 3.06 10.46 19.68
C ALA A 69 3.95 11.21 18.68
N GLY A 70 3.94 10.82 17.41
CA GLY A 70 4.69 11.49 16.34
C GLY A 70 4.24 12.93 16.09
N GLN A 71 2.93 13.20 16.15
CA GLN A 71 2.39 14.54 16.03
C GLN A 71 2.84 15.43 17.18
N PHE A 72 2.76 14.94 18.42
CA PHE A 72 3.22 15.70 19.59
C PHE A 72 4.73 15.96 19.55
N ALA A 73 5.51 14.93 19.22
CA ALA A 73 6.97 15.04 19.11
C ALA A 73 7.40 16.02 18.01
N SER A 74 6.73 16.00 16.85
CA SER A 74 7.07 16.91 15.73
C SER A 74 6.76 18.37 16.06
N ILE A 75 5.67 18.67 16.76
CA ILE A 75 5.34 20.03 17.21
C ILE A 75 6.40 20.55 18.19
N ILE A 76 6.76 19.75 19.21
CA ILE A 76 7.79 20.14 20.19
C ILE A 76 9.13 20.36 19.50
N ALA A 77 9.55 19.42 18.66
CA ALA A 77 10.82 19.51 17.92
C ALA A 77 10.84 20.77 17.04
N GLY A 78 9.75 21.06 16.32
CA GLY A 78 9.64 22.25 15.48
C GLY A 78 9.83 23.56 16.26
N VAL A 79 9.14 23.69 17.40
CA VAL A 79 9.27 24.88 18.27
C VAL A 79 10.69 25.01 18.83
N LEU A 80 11.30 23.89 19.25
CA LEU A 80 12.65 23.88 19.79
C LEU A 80 13.70 24.27 18.74
N VAL A 81 13.56 23.79 17.50
CA VAL A 81 14.46 24.14 16.38
C VAL A 81 14.34 25.62 16.02
N VAL A 82 13.11 26.15 15.92
CA VAL A 82 12.87 27.57 15.64
C VAL A 82 13.46 28.46 16.74
N GLY A 83 13.24 28.10 18.01
CA GLY A 83 13.80 28.80 19.16
C GLY A 83 15.32 28.74 19.21
N PHE A 84 15.91 27.57 18.94
CA PHE A 84 17.36 27.39 18.87
C PHE A 84 17.98 28.21 17.73
N MET A 85 17.38 28.21 16.54
CA MET A 85 17.82 29.02 15.40
C MET A 85 17.85 30.52 15.75
N LEU A 86 16.82 31.02 16.45
CA LEU A 86 16.76 32.42 16.89
C LEU A 86 17.84 32.73 17.94
N PHE A 87 18.06 31.83 18.90
CA PHE A 87 19.03 32.06 19.96
C PHE A 87 20.48 31.95 19.46
N ALA A 88 20.79 30.93 18.66
CA ALA A 88 22.15 30.66 18.18
C ALA A 88 22.57 31.60 17.02
N TYR A 89 21.65 31.96 16.12
CA TYR A 89 21.96 32.71 14.90
C TYR A 89 21.40 34.15 14.87
N GLY A 90 20.64 34.56 15.90
CA GLY A 90 20.11 35.93 16.02
C GLY A 90 19.30 36.36 14.81
N ARG A 91 19.71 37.47 14.15
CA ARG A 91 19.01 38.03 12.98
C ARG A 91 19.03 37.11 11.75
N LEU A 92 20.09 36.32 11.57
CA LEU A 92 20.18 35.35 10.46
C LEU A 92 19.25 34.16 10.69
N GLY A 93 19.04 33.77 11.95
CA GLY A 93 18.08 32.73 12.33
C GLY A 93 16.64 33.08 11.97
N LEU A 94 16.26 34.36 12.00
CA LEU A 94 14.93 34.80 11.58
C LEU A 94 14.69 34.55 10.08
N ILE A 95 15.68 34.86 9.24
CA ILE A 95 15.61 34.64 7.79
C ILE A 95 15.55 33.14 7.49
N ALA A 96 16.35 32.33 8.20
CA ALA A 96 16.33 30.87 8.07
C ALA A 96 14.97 30.27 8.45
N ASN A 97 14.34 30.76 9.52
CA ASN A 97 13.00 30.30 9.93
C ASN A 97 11.92 30.64 8.91
N ILE A 98 12.00 31.81 8.25
CA ILE A 98 11.09 32.17 7.15
C ILE A 98 11.28 31.22 5.96
N ALA A 99 12.53 30.92 5.60
CA ALA A 99 12.83 29.95 4.55
C ALA A 99 12.35 28.54 4.89
N LEU A 100 12.49 28.11 6.16
CA LEU A 100 11.99 26.83 6.65
C LEU A 100 10.46 26.75 6.53
N LEU A 101 9.75 27.79 6.96
CA LEU A 101 8.28 27.88 6.83
C LEU A 101 7.84 27.81 5.36
N ALA A 102 8.50 28.55 4.48
CA ALA A 102 8.22 28.51 3.05
C ALA A 102 8.48 27.11 2.45
N ASN A 103 9.55 26.43 2.88
CA ASN A 103 9.86 25.08 2.44
C ASN A 103 8.79 24.06 2.88
N VAL A 104 8.37 24.11 4.15
CA VAL A 104 7.30 23.23 4.66
C VAL A 104 5.97 23.50 3.93
N ALA A 105 5.63 24.77 3.68
CA ALA A 105 4.42 25.12 2.93
C ALA A 105 4.45 24.57 1.50
N LEU A 106 5.60 24.60 0.83
CA LEU A 106 5.78 24.03 -0.52
C LEU A 106 5.64 22.50 -0.54
N ILE A 107 6.12 21.81 0.49
CA ILE A 107 6.02 20.34 0.56
C ILE A 107 4.58 19.87 0.78
N ILE A 108 3.78 20.67 1.49
CA ILE A 108 2.39 20.34 1.83
C ILE A 108 1.41 20.73 0.70
N ALA A 109 1.71 21.81 -0.05
CA ALA A 109 0.92 22.28 -1.18
C ALA A 109 1.08 21.39 -2.42
#